data_AF-A0A3D0CD77-F1
#
_entry.id   AF-A0A3D0CD77-F1
#
_cell.length_a   1.000
_cell.length_b   1.000
_cell.length_c   1.000
_cell.angle_alpha   90.00
_cell.angle_beta   90.00
_cell.angle_gamma   90.00
#
_symmetry.space_group_name_H-M   'P 1'
#
loop_
_entity.id
_entity.type
_entity.pdbx_description
1 polymer ?
#
loop_
_entity_poly.entity_id
_entity_poly.type
_entity_poly.pdbx_seq_one_letter_code
_entity_poly.pdbx_strand_id
1 'polypeptide(L)'
;INQAVAKVTHIAPEDSNGKLIGVAIEQFGVINYAGRKLGLCMGLTDAPYVTTTEVYPDSPLVDDENCTQAQVAAITAAISFI
;
A
#
# COMPACT_ATOMS: atom_id res chain seq x y z
N ILE A 1 -9.25 -1.40 -0.26
CA ILE A 1 -8.11 -0.46 -0.16
C ILE A 1 -7.58 -0.07 -1.53
N ASN A 2 -6.87 -0.97 -2.24
CA ASN A 2 -6.20 -0.64 -3.51
C ASN A 2 -7.12 0.05 -4.54
N GLN A 3 -8.30 -0.52 -4.82
CA GLN A 3 -9.29 0.09 -5.72
C GLN A 3 -9.79 1.48 -5.30
N ALA A 4 -9.80 1.79 -4.00
CA ALA A 4 -10.21 3.10 -3.51
C ALA A 4 -9.08 4.12 -3.66
N VAL A 5 -7.85 3.72 -3.33
CA VAL A 5 -6.64 4.55 -3.51
C VAL A 5 -6.40 4.87 -4.99
N ALA A 6 -6.64 3.92 -5.89
CA ALA A 6 -6.52 4.10 -7.34
C ALA A 6 -7.44 5.19 -7.93
N LYS A 7 -8.45 5.64 -7.19
CA LYS A 7 -9.32 6.77 -7.58
C LYS A 7 -8.74 8.13 -7.19
N VAL A 8 -7.75 8.15 -6.29
CA VAL A 8 -7.16 9.35 -5.70
C VAL A 8 -5.74 9.57 -6.22
N THR A 9 -4.96 8.49 -6.34
CA THR A 9 -3.60 8.54 -6.87
C THR A 9 -3.29 7.32 -7.73
N HIS A 10 -2.21 7.40 -8.48
CA HIS A 10 -1.73 6.30 -9.31
C HIS A 10 -1.17 5.17 -8.45
N ILE A 11 -1.38 3.92 -8.89
CA ILE A 11 -0.84 2.74 -8.23
C ILE A 11 0.51 2.39 -8.86
N ALA A 12 1.50 2.10 -8.02
CA ALA A 12 2.84 1.76 -8.47
C ALA A 12 2.81 0.49 -9.34
N PRO A 13 3.37 0.54 -10.58
CA PRO A 13 3.55 -0.65 -11.38
C PRO A 13 4.69 -1.51 -10.81
N GLU A 14 4.78 -2.74 -11.29
CA GLU A 14 5.93 -3.59 -11.04
C GLU A 14 7.19 -3.08 -11.77
N ASP A 15 8.36 -3.45 -11.25
CA ASP A 15 9.63 -3.26 -11.93
C ASP A 15 9.81 -4.26 -13.10
N SER A 16 10.93 -4.15 -13.82
CA SER A 16 11.23 -5.04 -14.96
C SER A 16 11.36 -6.52 -14.61
N ASN A 17 11.42 -6.88 -13.33
CA ASN A 17 11.47 -8.25 -12.83
C ASN A 17 10.13 -8.73 -12.26
N GLY A 18 9.04 -7.98 -12.44
CA GLY A 18 7.72 -8.30 -11.91
C GLY A 18 7.63 -8.14 -10.40
N LYS A 19 8.40 -7.20 -9.83
CA LYS A 19 8.49 -6.99 -8.38
C LYS A 19 8.13 -5.57 -7.97
N LEU A 20 7.71 -5.43 -6.73
CA LEU A 20 7.63 -4.17 -6.01
C LEU A 20 8.51 -4.27 -4.77
N ILE A 21 9.40 -3.30 -4.55
CA ILE A 21 10.38 -3.27 -3.45
C ILE A 21 11.15 -4.60 -3.26
N GLY A 22 11.48 -5.27 -4.36
CA GLY A 22 12.22 -6.55 -4.34
C GLY A 22 11.37 -7.81 -4.11
N VAL A 23 10.04 -7.68 -4.01
CA VAL A 23 9.10 -8.78 -3.79
C VAL A 23 8.17 -8.95 -5.00
N ALA A 24 7.94 -10.19 -5.41
CA ALA A 24 7.04 -10.48 -6.53
C ALA A 24 5.62 -9.94 -6.23
N ILE A 25 5.03 -9.34 -7.26
CA ILE A 25 3.66 -8.83 -7.19
C ILE A 25 2.67 -10.00 -7.00
N GLU A 26 1.73 -9.82 -6.07
CA GLU A 26 0.58 -10.71 -5.88
C GLU A 26 -0.60 -10.23 -6.74
N GLN A 27 -0.83 -8.93 -6.75
CA GLN A 27 -1.85 -8.22 -7.54
C GLN A 27 -1.30 -6.84 -7.90
N PHE A 28 -1.82 -6.19 -8.94
CA PHE A 28 -1.34 -4.86 -9.35
C PHE A 28 -1.23 -3.88 -8.16
N GLY A 29 0.00 -3.47 -7.80
CA GLY A 29 0.29 -2.61 -6.65
C GLY A 29 0.26 -3.27 -5.26
N VAL A 30 0.24 -4.60 -5.17
CA VAL A 30 0.15 -5.37 -3.92
C VAL A 30 1.20 -6.46 -3.89
N ILE A 31 1.87 -6.58 -2.75
CA ILE A 31 2.82 -7.66 -2.44
C ILE A 31 2.46 -8.30 -1.11
N ASN A 32 2.84 -9.56 -0.94
CA ASN A 32 2.81 -10.24 0.35
C ASN A 32 4.19 -10.12 1.02
N TYR A 33 4.24 -9.52 2.21
CA TYR A 33 5.49 -9.31 2.94
C TYR A 33 5.48 -10.04 4.29
N ALA A 34 6.63 -10.60 4.69
CA ALA A 34 6.74 -11.42 5.91
C ALA A 34 6.82 -10.57 7.20
N GLY A 35 5.82 -9.72 7.44
CA GLY A 35 5.83 -8.67 8.46
C GLY A 35 6.25 -9.14 9.85
N ARG A 36 5.68 -10.24 10.37
CA ARG A 36 6.04 -10.77 11.70
C ARG A 36 7.47 -11.33 11.77
N LYS A 37 7.88 -12.10 10.76
CA LYS A 37 9.23 -12.69 10.68
C LYS A 37 10.30 -11.59 10.59
N LEU A 38 9.96 -10.48 9.96
CA LEU A 38 10.85 -9.33 9.75
C LEU A 38 10.72 -8.25 10.84
N GLY A 39 9.88 -8.44 11.86
CA GLY A 39 9.72 -7.48 12.96
C GLY A 39 9.08 -6.15 12.57
N LEU A 40 8.27 -6.13 11.51
CA LEU A 40 7.60 -4.92 11.04
C LEU A 40 6.36 -4.60 11.88
N CYS A 41 5.99 -3.32 11.94
CA CYS A 41 4.84 -2.83 12.71
C CYS A 41 3.54 -3.60 12.39
N MET A 42 3.25 -3.87 11.12
CA MET A 42 2.04 -4.61 10.70
C MET A 42 1.97 -6.05 11.24
N GLY A 43 3.09 -6.61 11.72
CA GLY A 43 3.17 -7.97 12.26
C GLY A 43 3.24 -8.03 13.80
N LEU A 44 3.15 -6.89 14.50
CA LEU A 44 3.38 -6.80 15.94
C LEU A 44 2.25 -7.41 16.79
N THR A 45 1.00 -7.23 16.37
CA THR A 45 -0.20 -7.72 17.08
C THR A 45 -0.80 -8.92 16.36
N ASP A 46 -1.81 -9.54 16.98
CA ASP A 46 -2.61 -10.61 16.36
C ASP A 46 -3.88 -10.04 15.69
N ALA A 47 -3.80 -8.83 15.12
CA ALA A 47 -4.91 -8.21 14.42
C ALA A 47 -5.34 -9.05 13.21
N PRO A 48 -6.66 -9.25 12.97
CA PRO A 48 -7.16 -10.15 11.93
C PRO A 48 -6.95 -9.61 10.51
N TYR A 49 -6.80 -8.29 10.37
CA TYR A 49 -6.54 -7.61 9.10
C TYR A 49 -5.41 -6.61 9.30
N VAL A 50 -4.38 -6.72 8.46
CA VAL A 50 -3.21 -5.82 8.51
C VAL A 50 -2.77 -5.47 7.09
N THR A 51 -2.28 -4.26 6.92
CA THR A 51 -1.65 -3.79 5.69
C THR A 51 -0.66 -2.68 6.02
N THR A 52 0.33 -2.48 5.15
CA THR A 52 1.20 -1.31 5.16
C THR A 52 1.02 -0.60 3.83
N THR A 53 0.69 0.69 3.88
CA THR A 53 0.59 1.55 2.71
C THR A 53 1.92 2.25 2.48
N GLU A 54 2.38 2.26 1.23
CA GLU A 54 3.60 2.96 0.81
C GLU A 54 3.20 4.01 -0.23
N VAL A 55 3.23 5.30 0.16
CA VAL A 55 3.03 6.43 -0.77
C VAL A 55 4.38 6.88 -1.31
N TYR A 56 4.40 7.40 -2.55
CA TYR A 56 5.62 7.83 -3.23
C TYR A 56 5.62 9.36 -3.43
N PRO A 57 5.94 10.16 -2.39
CA PRO A 57 5.87 11.62 -2.45
C PRO A 57 6.88 12.24 -3.42
N ASP A 58 7.95 11.52 -3.76
CA ASP A 58 8.96 11.97 -4.72
C ASP A 58 8.52 11.80 -6.20
N SER A 59 7.32 11.27 -6.45
CA SER A 59 6.78 11.13 -7.81
C SER A 59 6.43 12.51 -8.38
N PRO A 60 6.78 12.82 -9.65
CA PRO A 60 6.40 14.08 -10.28
C PRO A 60 4.89 14.19 -10.55
N LEU A 61 4.13 13.12 -10.28
CA LEU A 61 2.70 13.03 -10.52
C LEU A 61 1.85 13.38 -9.28
N VAL A 62 2.48 13.69 -8.15
CA VAL A 62 1.79 13.92 -6.87
C VAL A 62 2.32 15.16 -6.17
N ASP A 63 1.55 15.63 -5.20
CA ASP A 63 1.92 16.62 -4.20
C ASP A 63 1.60 16.09 -2.79
N ASP A 64 1.91 16.89 -1.78
CA ASP A 64 1.72 16.53 -0.36
C ASP A 64 0.24 16.23 -0.03
N GLU A 65 -0.68 16.98 -0.64
CA GLU A 65 -2.12 16.80 -0.44
C GLU A 65 -2.59 15.48 -1.07
N ASN A 66 -2.15 15.16 -2.29
CA ASN A 66 -2.47 13.90 -2.93
C ASN A 66 -2.00 12.69 -2.10
N CYS A 67 -0.79 12.76 -1.55
CA CYS A 67 -0.26 11.71 -0.66
C CYS A 67 -1.11 11.55 0.60
N THR A 68 -1.52 12.67 1.21
CA THR A 68 -2.39 12.68 2.38
C THR A 68 -3.75 12.05 2.06
N GLN A 69 -4.37 12.46 0.96
CA GLN A 69 -5.66 11.92 0.51
C GLN A 69 -5.58 10.43 0.19
N ALA A 70 -4.46 9.95 -0.37
CA ALA A 70 -4.25 8.53 -0.63
C ALA A 70 -4.26 7.71 0.67
N GLN A 71 -3.62 8.20 1.73
CA GLN A 71 -3.61 7.54 3.05
C GLN A 71 -5.00 7.56 3.70
N VAL A 72 -5.71 8.69 3.64
CA VAL A 72 -7.09 8.80 4.14
C VAL A 72 -8.02 7.85 3.40
N ALA A 73 -7.90 7.76 2.07
CA ALA A 73 -8.68 6.82 1.26
C ALA A 73 -8.39 5.36 1.62
N ALA A 74 -7.13 5.02 1.91
CA ALA A 74 -6.75 3.67 2.33
C ALA A 74 -7.41 3.29 3.66
N ILE A 75 -7.31 4.16 4.68
CA ILE A 75 -7.88 3.92 6.01
C ILE A 75 -9.41 3.84 5.93
N THR A 76 -10.04 4.78 5.24
CA THR A 76 -11.50 4.82 5.10
C THR A 76 -12.01 3.55 4.40
N ALA A 77 -11.36 3.13 3.32
CA ALA A 77 -11.71 1.91 2.61
C ALA A 77 -11.46 0.63 3.42
N ALA A 78 -10.49 0.63 4.34
CA ALA A 78 -10.28 -0.47 5.26
C ALA A 78 -11.41 -0.56 6.29
N ILE A 79 -11.84 0.58 6.85
CA ILE A 79 -12.95 0.65 7.80
C ILE A 79 -14.26 0.24 7.13
N SER A 80 -14.55 0.71 5.91
CA SER A 80 -15.78 0.34 5.18
C SER A 80 -15.86 -1.12 4.74
N PHE A 81 -14.74 -1.84 4.74
CA PHE A 81 -14.71 -3.26 4.43
C PHE A 81 -15.21 -4.12 5.60
N ILE A 82 -15.04 -3.64 6.83
CA ILE A 82 -15.46 -4.30 8.08
C ILE A 82 -16.97 -4.08 8.28
#